data_AF-A0A8C9FTH7-F1
#
_entry.id   AF-A0A8C9FTH7-F1
#
_cell.length_a   1.000
_cell.length_b   1.000
_cell.length_c   1.000
_cell.angle_alpha   90.00
_cell.angle_beta   90.00
_cell.angle_gamma   90.00
#
_symmetry.space_group_name_H-M   'P 1'
#
loop_
_entity.id
_entity.type
_entity.pdbx_description
1 polymer ?
#
loop_
_entity_poly.entity_id
_entity_poly.type
_entity_poly.pdbx_seq_one_letter_code
_entity_poly.pdbx_strand_id
1 'polypeptide(L)'
;MSTDASPNIRSFPFLHFYVFNSSTQKGDDDYEDYTSNKTWVLTPKVHESDVTLILNGLLEGYDNKLRPDIGVKPTVIHTDMYVNSIGPVNAINMVGK
;
A
#
# COMPACT_ATOMS: atom_id res chain seq x y z
N MET A 1 10.35 10.17 70.35
CA MET A 1 10.16 8.85 69.71
C MET A 1 10.66 9.02 68.27
N SER A 2 11.96 9.23 68.01
CA SER A 2 13.08 8.27 68.13
C SER A 2 12.74 7.01 67.35
N THR A 3 13.26 6.81 66.14
CA THR A 3 14.59 6.22 65.82
C THR A 3 15.07 6.72 64.45
N ASP A 4 16.22 7.40 64.30
CA ASP A 4 17.57 6.86 64.03
C ASP A 4 17.63 5.64 63.07
N ALA A 5 18.21 5.86 61.88
CA ALA A 5 19.09 4.89 61.20
C ALA A 5 19.84 5.58 60.04
N SER A 6 21.17 5.66 60.17
CA SER A 6 22.15 5.89 59.09
C SER A 6 23.27 4.84 59.27
N PRO A 7 24.25 4.65 58.37
CA PRO A 7 24.27 4.61 56.90
C PRO A 7 24.80 3.24 56.38
N ASN A 8 24.74 2.95 55.06
CA ASN A 8 25.74 2.06 54.48
C ASN A 8 26.07 2.42 53.02
N ILE A 9 27.36 2.60 52.79
CA ILE A 9 28.03 2.99 51.56
C ILE A 9 28.55 1.72 50.89
N ARG A 10 28.17 1.47 49.63
CA ARG A 10 28.93 0.66 48.65
C ARG A 10 28.64 1.26 47.27
N SER A 11 29.38 2.27 46.82
CA SER A 11 30.62 2.15 46.06
C SER A 11 30.53 1.16 44.89
N PHE A 12 30.38 1.66 43.66
CA PHE A 12 31.40 1.65 42.58
C PHE A 12 30.77 2.04 41.21
N PRO A 13 31.55 2.60 40.27
CA PRO A 13 31.20 3.85 39.58
C PRO A 13 31.30 3.75 38.05
N PHE A 14 31.22 4.92 37.39
CA PHE A 14 31.69 5.23 36.03
C PHE A 14 30.85 4.77 34.83
N LEU A 15 30.08 5.70 34.26
CA LEU A 15 30.43 6.14 32.91
C LEU A 15 30.14 7.64 32.72
N HIS A 16 31.21 8.35 32.38
CA HIS A 16 31.29 9.76 31.96
C HIS A 16 30.29 10.08 30.82
N PHE A 17 29.60 11.23 30.84
CA PHE A 17 30.06 12.50 30.22
C PHE A 17 30.25 12.32 28.69
N TYR A 18 29.49 12.96 27.80
CA TYR A 18 29.53 14.41 27.58
C TYR A 18 28.36 14.90 26.70
N VAL A 19 28.07 16.18 26.91
CA VAL A 19 27.13 17.11 26.29
C VAL A 19 27.11 17.09 24.75
N PHE A 20 25.91 17.07 24.19
CA PHE A 20 25.60 17.37 22.78
C PHE A 20 25.70 18.88 22.56
N ASN A 21 26.62 19.34 21.71
CA ASN A 21 26.67 20.74 21.29
C ASN A 21 27.34 20.91 19.92
N SER A 22 26.88 21.95 19.22
CA SER A 22 27.36 22.52 17.96
C SER A 22 26.78 21.87 16.69
N SER A 23 26.43 22.60 15.63
CA SER A 23 26.15 24.02 15.38
C SER A 23 25.57 24.06 13.96
N THR A 24 24.65 24.98 13.69
CA THR A 24 24.14 25.28 12.34
C THR A 24 25.25 25.80 11.42
N GLN A 25 25.29 25.32 10.18
CA GLN A 25 25.84 26.06 9.03
C GLN A 25 24.93 25.89 7.81
N LYS A 26 24.49 27.02 7.27
CA LYS A 26 23.77 27.20 6.00
C LYS A 26 24.82 27.58 4.95
N GLY A 27 24.78 26.97 3.77
CA GLY A 27 25.61 27.32 2.62
C GLY A 27 24.77 27.20 1.35
N ASP A 28 24.66 28.30 0.62
CA ASP A 28 23.88 28.48 -0.62
C ASP A 28 24.87 28.77 -1.78
N ASP A 29 25.39 27.74 -2.45
CA ASP A 29 26.07 27.76 -3.76
C ASP A 29 26.75 26.38 -3.95
N ASP A 30 26.45 25.60 -4.99
CA ASP A 30 27.28 25.57 -6.19
C ASP A 30 26.54 24.91 -7.38
N TYR A 31 26.55 25.61 -8.50
CA TYR A 31 26.25 25.10 -9.84
C TYR A 31 27.36 24.13 -10.26
N GLU A 32 27.07 22.84 -10.40
CA GLU A 32 27.84 21.94 -11.27
C GLU A 32 26.90 20.95 -11.98
N ASP A 33 26.36 21.41 -13.11
CA ASP A 33 25.92 20.55 -14.21
C ASP A 33 27.16 20.12 -15.01
N TYR A 34 27.87 19.08 -14.57
CA TYR A 34 28.67 18.24 -15.47
C TYR A 34 29.12 16.92 -14.84
N THR A 35 28.18 16.14 -14.33
CA THR A 35 28.39 14.69 -14.30
C THR A 35 27.10 14.03 -14.70
N SER A 36 27.01 13.82 -16.01
CA SER A 36 26.29 12.70 -16.60
C SER A 36 26.81 11.37 -16.04
N ASN A 37 26.70 11.12 -14.74
CA ASN A 37 26.54 9.75 -14.28
C ASN A 37 25.09 9.40 -14.61
N LYS A 38 24.90 9.03 -15.88
CA LYS A 38 23.73 8.29 -16.36
C LYS A 38 23.76 6.90 -15.70
N THR A 39 23.71 6.85 -14.38
CA THR A 39 23.27 5.66 -13.69
C THR A 39 21.78 5.69 -13.92
N TRP A 40 21.33 4.80 -14.81
CA TRP A 40 19.94 4.45 -15.05
C TRP A 40 19.30 3.85 -13.78
N VAL A 41 19.40 4.53 -12.65
CA VAL A 41 18.52 4.30 -11.54
C VAL A 41 17.24 4.98 -11.94
N LEU A 42 16.45 4.26 -12.75
CA LEU A 42 15.01 4.38 -12.69
C LEU A 42 14.69 4.22 -11.21
N THR A 43 14.52 5.32 -10.48
CA THR A 43 13.78 5.29 -9.24
C THR A 43 12.48 4.60 -9.62
N PRO A 44 12.15 3.41 -9.07
CA PRO A 44 10.86 2.83 -9.34
C PRO A 44 9.86 3.87 -8.86
N LYS A 45 9.17 4.50 -9.81
CA LYS A 45 8.00 5.30 -9.49
C LYS A 45 6.95 4.26 -9.12
N VAL A 46 6.99 3.83 -7.87
CA VAL A 46 6.06 2.89 -7.26
C VAL A 46 4.68 3.55 -7.31
N HIS A 47 3.99 3.36 -8.41
CA HIS A 47 2.55 3.62 -8.59
C HIS A 47 1.85 2.36 -9.14
N GLU A 48 2.62 1.31 -9.51
CA GLU A 48 2.08 -0.01 -9.89
C GLU A 48 1.70 -0.88 -8.67
N SER A 49 2.17 -0.52 -7.48
CA SER A 49 1.80 -1.22 -6.23
C SER A 49 0.33 -1.04 -5.90
N ASP A 50 -0.26 0.12 -6.18
CA ASP A 50 -1.48 0.52 -5.47
C ASP A 50 -2.71 -0.24 -5.97
N VAL A 51 -2.85 -0.39 -7.29
CA VAL A 51 -3.97 -1.13 -7.88
C VAL A 51 -3.78 -2.63 -7.72
N THR A 52 -2.56 -3.14 -7.89
CA THR A 52 -2.28 -4.58 -7.77
C THR A 52 -2.53 -5.08 -6.35
N LEU A 53 -2.14 -4.30 -5.32
CA LEU A 53 -2.43 -4.62 -3.93
C LEU A 53 -3.94 -4.66 -3.66
N ILE A 54 -4.71 -3.72 -4.21
CA ILE A 54 -6.16 -3.70 -4.08
C ILE A 54 -6.78 -4.95 -4.73
N LEU A 55 -6.39 -5.28 -5.96
CA LEU A 55 -6.91 -6.45 -6.67
C LEU A 55 -6.59 -7.75 -5.91
N ASN A 56 -5.37 -7.89 -5.39
CA ASN A 56 -5.00 -9.05 -4.58
C ASN A 56 -5.84 -9.15 -3.31
N GLY A 57 -6.10 -8.03 -2.62
CA GLY A 57 -6.98 -7.99 -1.45
C GLY A 57 -8.44 -8.32 -1.77
N LEU A 58 -8.95 -7.96 -2.95
CA LEU A 58 -10.31 -8.33 -3.39
C LEU A 58 -10.45 -9.82 -3.70
N LEU A 59 -9.37 -10.48 -4.13
CA LEU A 59 -9.36 -11.90 -4.47
C LEU A 59 -9.03 -12.81 -3.28
N GLU A 60 -8.39 -12.28 -2.24
CA GLU A 60 -8.08 -13.02 -1.03
C GLU A 60 -9.37 -13.54 -0.36
N GLY A 61 -9.52 -14.86 -0.28
CA GLY A 61 -10.69 -15.51 0.32
C GLY A 61 -11.97 -15.49 -0.53
N TYR A 62 -11.92 -15.02 -1.78
CA TYR A 62 -13.07 -15.03 -2.68
C TYR A 62 -13.33 -16.45 -3.26
N ASP A 63 -14.56 -16.98 -3.06
CA ASP A 63 -15.02 -18.23 -3.68
C ASP A 63 -16.08 -17.94 -4.77
N ASN A 64 -15.70 -18.10 -6.03
CA ASN A 64 -16.57 -17.83 -7.19
C ASN A 64 -17.68 -18.88 -7.41
N LYS A 65 -17.69 -19.97 -6.65
CA LYS A 65 -18.73 -21.00 -6.72
C LYS A 65 -19.96 -20.64 -5.91
N LEU A 66 -19.83 -19.69 -4.98
CA LEU A 66 -20.91 -19.23 -4.14
C LEU A 66 -21.46 -17.92 -4.69
N ARG A 67 -22.79 -17.83 -4.83
CA ARG A 67 -23.43 -16.54 -5.11
C ARG A 67 -23.35 -15.64 -3.87
N PRO A 68 -23.41 -14.31 -4.03
CA PRO A 68 -23.56 -13.39 -2.92
C PRO A 68 -24.81 -13.70 -2.09
N ASP A 69 -24.72 -13.47 -0.77
CA ASP A 69 -25.82 -13.65 0.18
C ASP A 69 -26.46 -15.05 0.14
N ILE A 70 -25.65 -16.11 -0.04
CA ILE A 70 -26.13 -17.50 -0.03
C ILE A 70 -26.91 -17.81 1.26
N GLY A 71 -28.12 -18.35 1.12
CA GLY A 71 -28.99 -18.69 2.24
C GLY A 71 -29.66 -17.50 2.95
N VAL A 72 -29.40 -16.25 2.54
CA VAL A 72 -29.99 -15.05 3.16
C VAL A 72 -31.07 -14.44 2.28
N LYS A 73 -30.69 -13.75 1.20
CA LYS A 73 -31.62 -13.07 0.28
C LYS A 73 -31.32 -13.43 -1.17
N PRO A 74 -32.30 -13.38 -2.07
CA PRO A 74 -32.05 -13.53 -3.50
C PRO A 74 -31.15 -12.39 -4.02
N THR A 75 -30.24 -12.73 -4.94
CA THR A 75 -29.44 -11.73 -5.67
C THR A 75 -30.31 -11.13 -6.77
N VAL A 76 -30.52 -9.81 -6.75
CA VAL A 76 -31.24 -9.09 -7.80
C VAL A 76 -30.26 -8.74 -8.92
N ILE A 77 -30.58 -9.16 -10.15
CA ILE A 77 -29.75 -8.91 -11.33
C ILE A 77 -30.45 -7.86 -12.19
N HIS A 78 -29.80 -6.72 -12.40
CA HIS A 78 -30.23 -5.70 -13.35
C HIS A 78 -29.62 -6.01 -14.71
N THR A 79 -30.46 -6.22 -15.72
CA THR A 79 -30.03 -6.58 -17.07
C THR A 79 -30.31 -5.44 -18.05
N ASP A 80 -29.40 -5.27 -19.01
CA ASP A 80 -29.54 -4.37 -20.15
C ASP A 80 -28.92 -5.04 -21.39
N MET A 81 -29.46 -4.74 -22.57
CA MET A 81 -29.03 -5.34 -23.83
C MET A 81 -28.87 -4.28 -24.91
N TYR A 82 -27.66 -4.21 -25.49
CA TYR A 82 -27.36 -3.38 -26.65
C TYR A 82 -27.08 -4.27 -27.87
N VAL A 83 -27.91 -4.15 -28.90
CA VAL A 83 -27.78 -4.94 -30.13
C VAL A 83 -27.07 -4.09 -31.18
N ASN A 84 -25.87 -4.51 -31.58
CA ASN A 84 -25.12 -3.86 -32.66
C ASN A 84 -25.78 -4.06 -34.03
N SER A 85 -26.15 -5.30 -34.34
CA SER A 85 -26.80 -5.67 -35.58
C SER A 85 -27.58 -6.97 -35.40
N ILE A 86 -28.57 -7.18 -36.27
CA ILE A 86 -29.32 -8.43 -36.36
C ILE A 86 -28.93 -9.11 -37.67
N GLY A 87 -28.47 -10.35 -37.59
CA GLY A 87 -28.10 -11.14 -38.76
C GLY A 87 -29.30 -11.46 -39.67
N PRO A 88 -29.08 -11.95 -40.89
CA PRO A 88 -30.16 -12.33 -41.79
C PRO A 88 -31.00 -13.46 -41.18
N VAL A 89 -32.33 -13.30 -41.23
CA VAL A 89 -33.30 -14.26 -40.69
C VAL A 89 -33.74 -15.23 -41.78
N ASN A 90 -33.64 -16.54 -41.52
CA ASN A 90 -34.19 -17.55 -42.42
C ASN A 90 -35.69 -17.71 -42.16
N ALA A 91 -36.52 -17.32 -43.13
CA ALA A 91 -37.98 -17.39 -43.00
C ALA A 91 -38.55 -18.82 -42.97
N ILE A 92 -37.85 -19.80 -43.57
CA ILE A 92 -38.29 -21.20 -43.60
C ILE A 92 -38.08 -21.84 -42.22
N ASN A 93 -36.96 -21.50 -41.57
CA ASN A 93 -36.56 -22.10 -40.29
C ASN A 93 -36.92 -21.21 -39.08
N MET A 94 -37.34 -19.97 -39.31
CA MET A 94 -37.68 -18.96 -38.29
C MET A 94 -36.55 -18.68 -37.28
N VAL A 95 -35.31 -18.85 -37.69
CA VAL A 95 -34.11 -18.60 -36.88
C VAL A 95 -33.08 -17.85 -37.73
N GLY A 96 -32.19 -17.09 -37.07
CA GLY A 96 -30.96 -16.59 -37.70
C GLY A 96 -30.09 -17.75 -38.19
N LYS A 97 -29.27 -17.51 -39.21
CA LYS A 97 -28.35 -18.53 -39.72
C LYS A 97 -27.19 -18.80 -38.76
#